data_AF-A0A351F887-F1
#
_entry.id   AF-A0A351F887-F1
#
_cell.length_a   1.000
_cell.length_b   1.000
_cell.length_c   1.000
_cell.angle_alpha   90.00
_cell.angle_beta   90.00
_cell.angle_gamma   90.00
#
_symmetry.space_group_name_H-M   'P 1'
#
loop_
_entity.id
_entity.type
_entity.pdbx_description
1 polymer ?
#
loop_
_entity_poly.entity_id
_entity_poly.type
_entity_poly.pdbx_seq_one_letter_code
_entity_poly.pdbx_strand_id
1 'polypeptide(L)'
;MFLPITAEEVKERGWDEVDFVYVSGDAYVDHPSFGAAIITRVMEAEGYRVAFLSQPDWRKNDDFLRFGRPKLGFMVSSGNIDSMVAHYTAAKKHRSQDAYSPGKVMGLRPDRAVIVYCNKIRELYGDVPIIIG
;
A
#
# COMPACT_ATOMS: atom_id res chain seq x y z
N MET A 1 13.43 -11.86 -5.99
CA MET A 1 12.27 -11.57 -6.86
C MET A 1 11.39 -10.57 -6.13
N PHE A 2 10.96 -9.46 -6.74
CA PHE A 2 10.06 -8.48 -6.12
C PHE A 2 8.68 -9.08 -5.80
N LEU A 3 7.98 -8.56 -4.79
CA LEU A 3 6.56 -8.90 -4.58
C LEU A 3 5.72 -8.47 -5.80
N PRO A 4 4.61 -9.18 -6.11
CA PRO A 4 3.75 -8.78 -7.20
C PRO A 4 3.05 -7.45 -6.88
N ILE A 5 3.15 -6.51 -7.81
CA ILE A 5 2.49 -5.20 -7.82
C ILE A 5 1.41 -5.11 -8.91
N THR A 6 1.34 -6.08 -9.83
CA THR A 6 0.29 -6.20 -10.85
C THR A 6 -0.48 -7.52 -10.76
N ALA A 7 -1.68 -7.56 -11.36
CA ALA A 7 -2.48 -8.79 -11.43
C ALA A 7 -1.82 -9.86 -12.31
N GLU A 8 -1.07 -9.43 -13.32
CA GLU A 8 -0.29 -10.30 -14.20
C GLU A 8 0.82 -11.01 -13.43
N GLU A 9 1.57 -10.30 -12.59
CA GLU A 9 2.64 -10.89 -11.76
C GLU A 9 2.08 -11.90 -10.75
N VAL A 10 0.86 -11.69 -10.24
CA VAL A 10 0.15 -12.68 -9.39
C VAL A 10 -0.12 -13.96 -10.19
N LYS A 11 -0.61 -13.83 -11.42
CA LYS A 11 -0.88 -14.99 -12.30
C LYS A 11 0.40 -15.71 -12.73
N GLU A 12 1.47 -14.99 -13.03
CA GLU A 12 2.77 -15.55 -13.38
C GLU A 12 3.36 -16.41 -12.25
N ARG A 13 3.02 -16.08 -10.99
CA ARG A 13 3.36 -16.88 -9.81
C ARG A 13 2.45 -18.11 -9.62
N GLY A 14 1.44 -18.30 -10.47
CA GLY A 14 0.47 -19.37 -10.38
C GLY A 14 -0.50 -19.22 -9.21
N TRP A 15 -0.75 -17.99 -8.77
CA TRP A 15 -1.65 -17.70 -7.66
C TRP A 15 -3.04 -17.34 -8.18
N ASP A 16 -4.06 -18.09 -7.77
CA ASP A 16 -5.47 -17.75 -8.07
C ASP A 16 -6.00 -16.62 -7.17
N GLU A 17 -5.40 -16.46 -5.99
CA GLU A 17 -5.73 -15.43 -5.00
C GLU A 17 -4.52 -15.10 -4.12
N VAL A 18 -4.56 -13.92 -3.47
CA VAL A 18 -3.57 -13.45 -2.50
C VAL A 18 -4.10 -13.59 -1.06
N ASP A 19 -3.23 -13.91 -0.12
CA ASP A 19 -3.58 -13.95 1.29
C ASP A 19 -3.75 -12.54 1.86
N PHE A 20 -2.82 -11.66 1.50
CA PHE A 20 -2.83 -10.25 1.91
C PHE A 20 -2.54 -9.31 0.74
N VAL A 21 -3.22 -8.17 0.74
CA VAL A 21 -2.81 -6.99 -0.02
C VAL A 21 -2.24 -5.97 0.95
N TYR A 22 -0.97 -5.61 0.78
CA TYR A 22 -0.31 -4.58 1.56
C TYR A 22 -0.45 -3.23 0.85
N VAL A 23 -1.26 -2.33 1.39
CA VAL A 23 -1.49 -0.98 0.88
C VAL A 23 -0.56 0.01 1.57
N SER A 24 0.26 0.71 0.79
CA SER A 24 1.25 1.66 1.31
C SER A 24 1.04 3.06 0.73
N GLY A 25 1.18 4.09 1.56
CA GLY A 25 1.26 5.48 1.12
C GLY A 25 2.62 5.89 0.51
N ASP A 26 3.63 5.03 0.53
CA ASP A 26 4.91 5.22 -0.14
C ASP A 26 4.99 4.44 -1.46
N ALA A 27 5.89 4.85 -2.34
CA ALA A 27 6.38 4.00 -3.42
C ALA A 27 6.87 2.64 -2.88
N TYR A 28 6.70 1.57 -3.67
CA TYR A 28 7.30 0.30 -3.30
C TYR A 28 8.82 0.34 -3.49
N VAL A 29 9.55 0.19 -2.39
CA VAL A 29 11.00 0.05 -2.37
C VAL A 29 11.34 -1.18 -1.53
N ASP A 30 11.85 -2.21 -2.17
CA ASP A 30 12.23 -3.47 -1.52
C ASP A 30 13.64 -3.35 -0.93
N HIS A 31 13.75 -2.64 0.19
CA HIS A 31 15.01 -2.39 0.88
C HIS A 31 14.84 -2.56 2.40
N PRO A 32 15.80 -3.15 3.12
CA PRO A 32 15.68 -3.41 4.57
C PRO A 32 15.55 -2.16 5.44
N SER A 33 15.76 -0.95 4.91
CA SER A 33 15.45 0.29 5.63
C SER A 33 13.97 0.68 5.60
N PHE A 34 13.13 -0.07 4.88
CA PHE A 34 11.69 0.17 4.72
C PHE A 34 10.93 -0.91 5.50
N GLY A 35 10.18 -0.50 6.52
CA GLY A 35 9.46 -1.44 7.40
C GLY A 35 8.50 -2.35 6.63
N ALA A 36 7.78 -1.78 5.65
CA ALA A 36 6.87 -2.54 4.79
C ALA A 36 7.59 -3.65 4.01
N ALA A 37 8.82 -3.41 3.55
CA ALA A 37 9.61 -4.42 2.86
C ALA A 37 10.00 -5.57 3.82
N ILE A 38 10.45 -5.25 5.03
CA ILE A 38 10.78 -6.28 6.04
C ILE A 38 9.55 -7.13 6.36
N ILE A 39 8.42 -6.50 6.70
CA ILE A 39 7.19 -7.19 7.10
C ILE A 39 6.74 -8.13 5.99
N THR A 40 6.61 -7.62 4.76
CA THR A 40 6.08 -8.40 3.65
C THR A 40 7.02 -9.52 3.21
N ARG A 41 8.35 -9.35 3.34
CA ARG A 41 9.34 -10.40 3.10
C ARG A 41 9.34 -11.48 4.17
N VAL A 42 9.16 -11.11 5.44
CA VAL A 42 8.98 -12.12 6.51
C VAL A 42 7.72 -12.93 6.24
N MET A 43 6.61 -12.29 5.86
CA MET A 43 5.38 -13.01 5.51
C MET A 43 5.56 -13.95 4.31
N GLU A 44 6.24 -13.52 3.24
CA GLU A 44 6.54 -14.38 2.09
C GLU A 44 7.43 -15.57 2.50
N ALA A 45 8.40 -15.37 3.39
CA ALA A 45 9.26 -16.43 3.92
C ALA A 45 8.49 -17.46 4.76
N GLU A 46 7.43 -17.03 5.45
CA GLU A 46 6.48 -17.89 6.17
C GLU A 46 5.42 -18.52 5.25
N GLY A 47 5.51 -18.31 3.93
CA GLY A 47 4.67 -18.95 2.93
C GLY A 47 3.38 -18.21 2.57
N TYR A 48 3.18 -16.98 3.05
CA TYR A 48 2.02 -16.17 2.67
C TYR A 48 2.17 -15.55 1.29
N ARG A 49 1.06 -15.51 0.54
CA ARG A 49 0.95 -14.83 -0.77
C ARG A 49 0.61 -13.37 -0.55
N VAL A 50 1.61 -12.50 -0.61
CA VAL A 50 1.45 -11.06 -0.38
C VAL A 50 1.59 -10.29 -1.70
N ALA A 51 0.61 -9.46 -2.03
CA ALA A 51 0.72 -8.46 -3.10
C ALA A 51 0.90 -7.07 -2.51
N PHE A 52 1.66 -6.22 -3.20
CA PHE A 52 1.98 -4.86 -2.73
C PHE A 52 1.26 -3.81 -3.58
N LEU A 53 0.44 -2.96 -2.94
CA LEU A 53 -0.30 -1.87 -3.55
C LEU A 53 0.27 -0.53 -3.08
N SER A 54 1.25 -0.01 -3.81
CA SER A 54 1.90 1.28 -3.51
C SER A 54 1.12 2.45 -4.10
N GLN A 55 0.84 3.46 -3.27
CA GLN A 55 0.19 4.72 -3.64
C GLN A 55 -1.02 4.57 -4.57
N PRO A 56 -2.02 3.74 -4.19
CA PRO A 56 -3.21 3.60 -5.02
C PRO A 56 -3.96 4.93 -5.14
N ASP A 57 -4.50 5.21 -6.33
CA ASP A 57 -5.35 6.37 -6.57
C ASP A 57 -6.70 6.19 -5.87
N TRP A 58 -6.81 6.78 -4.68
CA TRP A 58 -8.02 6.76 -3.85
C TRP A 58 -9.22 7.47 -4.45
N ARG A 59 -9.02 8.23 -5.54
CA ARG A 59 -10.09 8.91 -6.28
C ARG A 59 -10.88 7.94 -7.16
N LYS A 60 -10.36 6.73 -7.38
CA LYS A 60 -10.93 5.70 -8.24
C LYS A 60 -10.98 4.35 -7.51
N ASN A 61 -11.65 3.38 -8.12
CA ASN A 61 -11.77 2.03 -7.56
C ASN A 61 -10.71 1.07 -8.11
N ASP A 62 -10.24 1.31 -9.34
CA ASP A 62 -9.46 0.33 -10.13
C ASP A 62 -8.24 -0.22 -9.39
N ASP A 63 -7.47 0.63 -8.72
CA ASP A 63 -6.28 0.20 -7.98
C ASP A 63 -6.61 -0.71 -6.80
N PHE A 64 -7.70 -0.42 -6.09
CA PHE A 64 -8.15 -1.22 -4.96
C PHE A 64 -8.76 -2.54 -5.40
N LEU A 65 -9.28 -2.61 -6.63
CA LEU A 65 -9.84 -3.81 -7.24
C LEU A 65 -8.77 -4.71 -7.88
N ARG A 66 -7.54 -4.21 -8.10
CA ARG A 66 -6.46 -4.86 -8.86
C ARG A 66 -6.21 -6.32 -8.49
N PHE A 67 -6.25 -6.64 -7.19
CA PHE A 67 -5.94 -7.98 -6.67
C PHE A 67 -7.18 -8.75 -6.19
N GLY A 68 -8.39 -8.19 -6.36
CA GLY A 68 -9.61 -8.79 -5.82
C GLY A 68 -9.69 -8.75 -4.30
N ARG A 69 -10.55 -9.60 -3.72
CA ARG A 69 -10.68 -9.73 -2.26
C ARG A 69 -9.57 -10.65 -1.74
N PRO A 70 -8.67 -10.19 -0.85
CA PRO A 70 -7.68 -11.05 -0.24
C PRO A 70 -8.34 -12.07 0.69
N LYS A 71 -7.72 -13.25 0.82
CA LYS A 71 -8.22 -14.35 1.64
C LYS A 71 -8.23 -14.03 3.13
N LEU A 72 -7.18 -13.37 3.62
CA LEU A 72 -7.00 -13.08 5.05
C LEU A 72 -7.26 -11.60 5.37
N GLY A 73 -6.85 -10.66 4.51
CA GLY A 73 -7.23 -9.27 4.66
C GLY A 73 -6.29 -8.26 4.00
N PHE A 74 -6.53 -6.99 4.31
CA PHE A 74 -5.66 -5.89 3.90
C PHE A 74 -4.76 -5.46 5.03
N MET A 75 -3.51 -5.14 4.71
CA MET A 75 -2.62 -4.38 5.59
C MET A 75 -2.50 -2.97 5.05
N VAL A 76 -2.53 -1.95 5.91
CA VAL A 76 -2.56 -0.55 5.48
C VAL A 76 -1.59 0.28 6.31
N SER A 77 -0.65 0.95 5.65
CA SER A 77 0.26 1.93 6.26
C SER A 77 0.32 3.23 5.47
N SER A 78 0.71 4.33 6.12
CA SER A 78 1.00 5.59 5.41
C SER A 78 2.34 5.56 4.66
N GLY A 79 3.12 4.49 4.82
CA GLY A 79 4.52 4.41 4.43
C GLY A 79 5.46 4.54 5.63
N ASN A 80 6.71 4.95 5.39
CA ASN A 80 7.72 5.18 6.44
C ASN A 80 7.48 6.46 7.25
N ILE A 81 6.66 7.36 6.71
CA ILE A 81 6.32 8.62 7.36
C ILE A 81 4.81 8.84 7.27
N ASP A 82 4.25 9.55 8.25
CA ASP A 82 2.85 9.96 8.16
C ASP A 82 2.64 10.90 6.96
N SER A 83 1.52 10.68 6.26
CA SER A 83 1.13 11.45 5.07
C SER A 83 1.03 12.96 5.30
N MET A 84 0.60 13.41 6.49
CA MET A 84 0.57 14.84 6.80
C MET A 84 1.99 15.40 6.94
N VAL A 85 2.91 14.63 7.51
CA VAL A 85 4.32 15.06 7.63
C VAL A 85 5.03 15.04 6.27
N ALA A 86 4.64 14.12 5.38
CA ALA A 86 5.09 14.09 4.00
C ALA A 86 4.61 15.28 3.17
N HIS A 87 3.38 15.76 3.41
CA HIS A 87 2.80 16.87 2.67
C HIS A 87 3.04 18.24 3.30
N TYR A 88 3.26 18.32 4.61
CA TYR A 88 3.37 19.58 5.33
C TYR A 88 4.65 19.68 6.17
N THR A 89 5.14 20.91 6.34
CA THR A 89 6.17 21.23 7.33
C THR A 89 5.58 21.32 8.74
N ALA A 90 6.42 21.36 9.77
CA ALA A 90 5.97 21.57 11.15
C ALA A 90 5.15 22.87 11.32
N ALA A 91 5.40 23.89 10.48
CA ALA A 91 4.64 25.13 10.42
C ALA A 91 3.37 25.03 9.54
N LYS A 92 2.93 23.81 9.17
CA LYS A 92 1.78 23.51 8.31
C LYS A 92 1.84 24.10 6.89
N LYS A 93 3.03 24.48 6.41
CA LYS A 93 3.21 24.87 4.99
C LYS A 93 3.28 23.62 4.13
N HIS A 94 2.58 23.62 3.00
CA HIS A 94 2.65 22.55 2.02
C HIS A 94 4.08 22.42 1.45
N ARG A 95 4.57 21.19 1.32
CA ARG A 95 5.86 20.88 0.71
C ARG A 95 5.73 20.89 -0.81
N SER A 96 6.81 21.22 -1.51
CA SER A 96 6.84 21.19 -2.97
C SER A 96 7.07 19.79 -3.54
N GLN A 97 7.57 18.87 -2.73
CA GLN A 97 7.99 17.52 -3.11
C GLN A 97 7.67 16.53 -2.00
N ASP A 98 7.35 15.30 -2.41
CA ASP A 98 7.16 14.16 -1.52
C ASP A 98 8.30 13.17 -1.71
N ALA A 99 9.20 13.06 -0.75
CA ALA A 99 10.41 12.26 -0.85
C ALA A 99 10.17 10.75 -1.03
N TYR A 100 8.99 10.24 -0.67
CA TYR A 100 8.66 8.81 -0.77
C TYR A 100 7.70 8.49 -1.93
N SER A 101 7.36 9.50 -2.73
CA SER A 101 6.61 9.32 -3.97
C SER A 101 7.56 9.11 -5.16
N PRO A 102 7.20 8.30 -6.17
CA PRO A 102 7.99 8.15 -7.39
C PRO A 102 8.29 9.51 -8.03
N GLY A 103 9.56 9.75 -8.39
CA GLY A 103 10.01 11.03 -8.96
C GLY A 103 9.84 12.24 -8.03
N LYS A 104 9.59 12.03 -6.74
CA LYS A 104 9.27 13.06 -5.74
C LYS A 104 8.00 13.86 -6.03
N VAL A 105 7.10 13.30 -6.84
CA VAL A 105 5.88 13.96 -7.29
C VAL A 105 4.87 14.07 -6.14
N MET A 106 4.27 15.25 -5.99
CA MET A 106 3.23 15.49 -4.99
C MET A 106 1.88 14.91 -5.42
N GLY A 107 1.04 14.55 -4.44
CA GLY A 107 -0.37 14.22 -4.67
C GLY A 107 -0.66 12.78 -5.09
N LEU A 108 0.35 11.90 -5.03
CA LEU A 108 0.21 10.46 -5.30
C LEU A 108 -0.32 9.66 -4.11
N ARG A 109 -0.30 10.23 -2.90
CA ARG A 109 -1.02 9.73 -1.72
C ARG A 109 -1.97 10.82 -1.15
N PRO A 110 -3.03 10.45 -0.42
CA PRO A 110 -3.89 11.41 0.25
C PRO A 110 -3.30 11.90 1.57
N ASP A 111 -3.80 13.04 2.04
CA ASP A 111 -3.73 13.40 3.46
C ASP A 111 -4.46 12.34 4.31
N ARG A 112 -3.84 11.95 5.43
CA ARG A 112 -4.30 10.85 6.30
C ARG A 112 -4.52 9.56 5.53
N ALA A 113 -3.48 9.14 4.80
CA ALA A 113 -3.49 7.99 3.89
C ALA A 113 -4.14 6.73 4.48
N VAL A 114 -3.76 6.34 5.71
CA VAL A 114 -4.34 5.15 6.38
C VAL A 114 -5.86 5.24 6.46
N ILE A 115 -6.41 6.38 6.90
CA ILE A 115 -7.86 6.57 7.04
C ILE A 115 -8.55 6.49 5.68
N VAL A 116 -8.00 7.20 4.69
CA VAL A 116 -8.58 7.26 3.34
C VAL A 116 -8.57 5.88 2.67
N TYR A 117 -7.45 5.16 2.75
CA TYR A 117 -7.33 3.82 2.18
C TYR A 117 -8.21 2.81 2.92
N CYS A 118 -8.27 2.85 4.26
CA CYS A 118 -9.16 1.98 5.03
C CYS A 118 -10.64 2.20 4.67
N ASN A 119 -11.06 3.47 4.53
CA ASN A 119 -12.41 3.79 4.10
C ASN A 119 -12.71 3.26 2.69
N LYS A 120 -11.74 3.38 1.78
CA LYS A 120 -11.88 2.87 0.41
C LYS A 120 -12.02 1.36 0.36
N ILE A 121 -11.19 0.67 1.15
CA ILE A 121 -11.29 -0.80 1.30
C ILE A 121 -12.65 -1.18 1.92
N ARG A 122 -13.11 -0.45 2.94
CA ARG A 122 -14.39 -0.72 3.60
C ARG A 122 -15.59 -0.52 2.66
N GLU A 123 -15.54 0.49 1.80
CA GLU A 123 -16.52 0.75 0.74
C GLU A 123 -16.63 -0.43 -0.24
N LEU A 124 -15.49 -0.98 -0.67
CA LEU A 124 -15.43 -2.00 -1.73
C LEU A 124 -15.58 -3.44 -1.22
N TYR A 125 -15.10 -3.71 0.00
CA TYR A 125 -14.94 -5.08 0.51
C TYR A 125 -15.71 -5.35 1.80
N GLY A 126 -16.54 -4.42 2.27
CA GLY A 126 -17.41 -4.65 3.42
C GLY A 126 -16.62 -5.11 4.64
N ASP A 127 -16.93 -6.26 5.21
CA ASP A 127 -16.40 -6.79 6.46
C ASP A 127 -14.94 -7.30 6.44
N VAL A 128 -14.21 -7.18 5.32
CA VAL A 128 -12.84 -7.70 5.21
C VAL A 128 -11.95 -7.20 6.37
N PRO A 129 -11.08 -8.05 6.95
CA PRO A 129 -10.12 -7.60 7.95
C PRO A 129 -9.17 -6.54 7.40
N ILE A 130 -8.92 -5.51 8.20
CA ILE A 130 -7.96 -4.45 7.90
C ILE A 130 -7.03 -4.31 9.10
N ILE A 131 -5.74 -4.55 8.87
CA ILE A 131 -4.67 -4.37 9.85
C ILE A 131 -3.97 -3.05 9.53
N ILE A 132 -3.85 -2.16 10.53
CA ILE A 132 -3.20 -0.85 10.39
C ILE A 132 -1.87 -0.84 11.15
N GLY A 133 -0.86 -0.16 10.62
CA GLY A 133 0.46 0.00 11.26
C GLY A 133 1.40 0.84 10.44
#